data_AF-A0A9R1RPV6-F1
#
_entry.id   AF-A0A9R1RPV6-F1
#
_cell.length_a   1.000
_cell.length_b   1.000
_cell.length_c   1.000
_cell.angle_alpha   90.00
_cell.angle_beta   90.00
_cell.angle_gamma   90.00
#
_symmetry.space_group_name_H-M   'P 1'
#
loop_
_entity.id
_entity.type
_entity.pdbx_description
1 polymer ?
#
loop_
_entity_poly.entity_id
_entity_poly.type
_entity_poly.pdbx_seq_one_letter_code
_entity_poly.pdbx_strand_id
1 'polypeptide(L)'
;MQGWREETVVMRSEGGDRIILASGENSCIRNSKVQEVIKVVEKELGFGEGQLLHKLCKVYLFVSGGRIAGCLVAEPIKAAHKVIPSSASENRSNLPDNKTESAQANHTLEFGKISFKREVLRRHNHPDKSKEECQGPGAIVCEEEAVPALCGFRAIWVVPSRRRKGIASQLVDAARKSFCEGGMLGISQCAFTPPTSEGKELASTYCKTSAFLVYRDGDV
;
A
#
# COMPACT_ATOMS: atom_id res chain seq x y z
N MET A 1 -17.75 23.67 -19.16
CA MET A 1 -16.74 22.86 -18.44
C MET A 1 -15.69 22.46 -19.45
N GLN A 2 -14.47 22.95 -19.32
CA GLN A 2 -13.41 22.73 -20.30
C GLN A 2 -12.75 21.37 -20.00
N GLY A 3 -12.97 20.39 -20.88
CA GLY A 3 -12.36 19.05 -20.78
C GLY A 3 -10.83 19.13 -20.88
N TRP A 4 -10.12 18.26 -20.16
CA TRP A 4 -8.66 18.27 -20.19
C TRP A 4 -8.18 17.79 -21.57
N ARG A 5 -7.14 18.44 -22.10
CA ARG A 5 -6.76 18.30 -23.52
C ARG A 5 -6.13 16.94 -23.88
N GLU A 6 -5.84 16.07 -22.91
CA GLU A 6 -5.21 14.74 -23.10
C GLU A 6 -5.74 13.73 -22.03
N GLU A 7 -7.06 13.65 -21.83
CA GLU A 7 -7.71 12.68 -20.93
C GLU A 7 -8.02 11.36 -21.67
N THR A 8 -7.39 10.23 -21.28
CA THR A 8 -7.84 8.89 -21.72
C THR A 8 -8.75 8.29 -20.66
N VAL A 9 -10.05 8.17 -20.95
CA VAL A 9 -11.00 7.50 -20.05
C VAL A 9 -10.85 5.98 -20.19
N VAL A 10 -10.42 5.32 -19.11
CA VAL A 10 -10.19 3.86 -19.06
C VAL A 10 -11.46 3.10 -18.65
N MET A 11 -12.23 3.68 -17.73
CA MET A 11 -13.45 3.07 -17.20
C MET A 11 -14.50 4.13 -16.91
N ARG A 12 -15.77 3.78 -17.07
CA ARG A 12 -16.93 4.60 -16.71
C ARG A 12 -17.88 3.78 -15.84
N SER A 13 -18.51 4.41 -14.86
CA SER A 13 -19.64 3.85 -14.14
C SER A 13 -20.95 4.50 -14.63
N GLU A 14 -22.07 3.83 -14.40
CA GLU A 14 -23.41 4.33 -14.73
C GLU A 14 -23.76 5.62 -13.97
N GLY A 15 -23.15 5.84 -12.79
CA GLY A 15 -23.34 7.03 -11.95
C GLY A 15 -22.54 8.27 -12.40
N GLY A 16 -21.87 8.22 -13.55
CA GLY A 16 -21.06 9.32 -14.07
C GLY A 16 -19.65 9.41 -13.49
N ASP A 17 -19.30 8.49 -12.58
CA ASP A 17 -17.91 8.32 -12.14
C ASP A 17 -17.08 7.75 -13.29
N ARG A 18 -15.80 8.12 -13.33
CA ARG A 18 -14.88 7.63 -14.37
C ARG A 18 -13.47 7.48 -13.83
N ILE A 19 -12.73 6.57 -14.42
CA ILE A 19 -11.28 6.45 -14.20
C ILE A 19 -10.59 6.94 -15.46
N ILE A 20 -9.69 7.90 -15.29
CA ILE A 20 -8.85 8.43 -16.35
C ILE A 20 -7.40 7.99 -16.16
N LEU A 21 -6.69 7.79 -17.26
CA LEU A 21 -5.27 7.58 -17.30
C LEU A 21 -4.61 8.89 -17.75
N ALA A 22 -3.83 9.49 -16.86
CA ALA A 22 -2.96 10.63 -17.17
C ALA A 22 -1.61 10.09 -17.67
N SER A 23 -1.58 9.61 -18.92
CA SER A 23 -0.38 9.09 -19.58
C SER A 23 0.14 10.06 -20.64
N GLY A 24 1.46 10.11 -20.75
CA GLY A 24 2.22 10.88 -21.73
C GLY A 24 3.57 11.20 -21.10
N GLU A 25 4.66 11.08 -21.86
CA GLU A 25 6.05 11.34 -21.41
C GLU A 25 6.22 12.71 -20.70
N ASN A 26 5.23 13.61 -20.84
CA ASN A 26 5.14 14.90 -20.15
C ASN A 26 3.76 15.19 -19.51
N SER A 27 2.77 14.29 -19.55
CA SER A 27 1.37 14.56 -19.16
C SER A 27 1.19 14.71 -17.64
N CYS A 28 1.77 13.80 -16.85
CA CYS A 28 1.69 13.88 -15.39
C CYS A 28 2.52 15.04 -14.83
N ILE A 29 3.68 15.33 -15.43
CA ILE A 29 4.61 16.39 -15.00
C ILE A 29 4.07 17.80 -15.34
N ARG A 30 3.44 17.96 -16.51
CA ARG A 30 2.92 19.25 -16.99
C ARG A 30 1.53 19.60 -16.44
N ASN A 31 0.75 18.62 -16.01
CA ASN A 31 -0.59 18.85 -15.49
C ASN A 31 -0.54 19.24 -14.01
N SER A 32 -0.75 20.52 -13.71
CA SER A 32 -0.72 21.06 -12.34
C SER A 32 -1.65 20.31 -11.39
N LYS A 33 -2.82 19.87 -11.87
CA LYS A 33 -3.79 19.15 -11.04
C LYS A 33 -3.34 17.72 -10.73
N VAL A 34 -2.67 17.05 -11.66
CA VAL A 34 -2.05 15.74 -11.38
C VAL A 34 -0.94 15.93 -10.34
N GLN A 35 -0.08 16.94 -10.52
CA GLN A 35 0.99 17.26 -9.58
C GLN A 35 0.47 17.59 -8.17
N GLU A 36 -0.62 18.35 -8.06
CA GLU A 36 -1.28 18.63 -6.77
C GLU A 36 -1.74 17.34 -6.08
N VAL A 37 -2.38 16.43 -6.81
CA VAL A 37 -2.80 15.14 -6.26
C VAL A 37 -1.60 14.31 -5.84
N ILE A 38 -0.55 14.25 -6.65
CA ILE A 38 0.68 13.51 -6.34
C ILE A 38 1.32 14.03 -5.05
N LYS A 39 1.40 15.35 -4.85
CA LYS A 39 1.90 15.93 -3.60
C LYS A 39 1.07 15.52 -2.38
N VAL A 40 -0.27 15.46 -2.53
CA VAL A 40 -1.15 14.96 -1.46
C VAL A 40 -0.88 13.49 -1.17
N VAL A 41 -0.75 12.66 -2.21
CA VAL A 41 -0.47 11.22 -2.08
C VAL A 41 0.89 11.00 -1.40
N GLU A 42 1.93 11.73 -1.84
CA GLU A 42 3.27 11.66 -1.25
C GLU A 42 3.22 11.98 0.24
N LYS A 43 2.58 13.11 0.60
CA LYS A 43 2.44 13.53 2.00
C LYS A 43 1.66 12.53 2.85
N GLU A 44 0.53 12.02 2.36
CA GLU A 44 -0.32 11.13 3.14
C GLU A 44 0.23 9.71 3.28
N LEU A 45 1.03 9.25 2.31
CA LEU A 45 1.66 7.93 2.35
C LEU A 45 3.12 7.97 2.86
N GLY A 46 3.64 9.15 3.17
CA GLY A 46 4.98 9.31 3.78
C GLY A 46 6.14 9.24 2.79
N PHE A 47 5.92 9.51 1.50
CA PHE A 47 6.99 9.66 0.53
C PHE A 47 7.72 11.00 0.72
N GLY A 48 9.01 11.03 0.37
CA GLY A 48 9.72 12.29 0.16
C GLY A 48 9.18 13.03 -1.06
N GLU A 49 9.36 14.36 -1.09
CA GLU A 49 8.91 15.18 -2.21
C GLU A 49 9.54 14.72 -3.54
N GLY A 50 8.70 14.42 -4.53
CA GLY A 50 9.11 13.98 -5.86
C GLY A 50 9.64 12.54 -5.95
N GLN A 51 9.43 11.72 -4.93
CA GLN A 51 9.87 10.31 -4.93
C GLN A 51 8.82 9.33 -5.48
N LEU A 52 7.56 9.76 -5.61
CA LEU A 52 6.50 8.86 -6.04
C LEU A 52 6.52 8.59 -7.54
N LEU A 53 6.80 9.58 -8.37
CA LEU A 53 6.74 9.45 -9.83
C LEU A 53 8.12 9.34 -10.48
N HIS A 54 8.23 8.47 -11.48
CA HIS A 54 9.31 8.46 -12.45
C HIS A 54 8.78 8.28 -13.88
N LYS A 55 9.67 8.23 -14.87
CA LYS A 55 9.34 8.29 -16.30
C LYS A 55 8.41 7.19 -16.79
N LEU A 56 8.45 5.99 -16.20
CA LEU A 56 7.62 4.86 -16.64
C LEU A 56 6.30 4.75 -15.87
N CYS A 57 6.07 5.62 -14.89
CA CYS A 57 4.84 5.59 -14.11
C CYS A 57 3.61 5.95 -14.96
N LYS A 58 2.53 5.18 -14.77
CA LYS A 58 1.19 5.46 -15.27
C LYS A 58 0.30 5.88 -14.10
N VAL A 59 -0.37 7.03 -14.21
CA VAL A 59 -1.21 7.58 -13.15
C VAL A 59 -2.69 7.43 -13.50
N TYR A 60 -3.41 6.70 -12.66
CA TYR A 60 -4.85 6.46 -12.78
C TYR A 60 -5.59 7.31 -11.75
N LEU A 61 -6.58 8.08 -12.19
CA LEU A 61 -7.35 8.97 -11.32
C LEU A 61 -8.82 8.59 -11.36
N PHE A 62 -9.39 8.33 -10.19
CA PHE A 62 -10.82 8.15 -10.04
C PHE A 62 -11.49 9.51 -9.86
N VAL A 63 -12.39 9.86 -10.78
CA VAL A 63 -13.10 11.14 -10.81
C VAL A 63 -14.58 10.92 -10.53
N SER A 64 -15.09 11.60 -9.51
CA SER A 64 -16.50 11.57 -9.11
C SER A 64 -17.00 12.99 -8.85
N GLY A 65 -18.12 13.36 -9.47
CA GLY A 65 -18.67 14.73 -9.37
C GLY A 65 -17.67 15.82 -9.77
N GLY A 66 -16.79 15.55 -10.74
CA GLY A 66 -15.74 16.47 -11.18
C GLY A 66 -14.52 16.60 -10.24
N ARG A 67 -14.49 15.86 -9.13
CA ARG A 67 -13.38 15.85 -8.17
C ARG A 67 -12.61 14.54 -8.25
N ILE A 68 -11.32 14.60 -8.01
CA ILE A 68 -10.48 13.41 -7.89
C ILE A 68 -10.70 12.85 -6.49
N ALA A 69 -11.14 11.60 -6.40
CA ALA A 69 -11.42 10.91 -5.14
C ALA A 69 -10.48 9.71 -4.90
N GLY A 70 -9.66 9.34 -5.89
CA GLY A 70 -8.64 8.33 -5.74
C GLY A 70 -7.56 8.44 -6.81
N CYS A 71 -6.39 7.91 -6.50
CA CYS A 71 -5.19 7.90 -7.32
C CYS A 71 -4.52 6.53 -7.21
N LEU A 72 -4.07 5.98 -8.32
CA LEU A 72 -3.19 4.83 -8.36
C LEU A 72 -2.01 5.14 -9.28
N VAL A 73 -0.80 4.89 -8.78
CA VAL A 73 0.45 4.98 -9.56
C VAL A 73 0.91 3.56 -9.84
N ALA A 74 1.04 3.22 -11.11
CA ALA A 74 1.54 1.93 -11.56
C ALA A 74 2.85 2.09 -12.34
N GLU A 75 3.71 1.08 -12.31
CA GLU A 75 4.99 1.06 -13.03
C GLU A 75 5.28 -0.34 -13.58
N PRO A 76 6.07 -0.48 -14.66
CA PRO A 76 6.48 -1.78 -15.15
C PRO A 76 7.45 -2.41 -14.16
N ILE A 77 7.34 -3.72 -13.97
CA ILE A 77 8.25 -4.52 -13.15
C ILE A 77 8.65 -5.77 -13.92
N LYS A 78 9.74 -6.43 -13.51
CA LYS A 78 10.20 -7.70 -14.08
C LYS A 78 9.92 -8.88 -13.15
N ALA A 79 9.91 -8.62 -11.85
CA ALA A 79 9.82 -9.65 -10.83
C ALA A 79 9.02 -9.17 -9.61
N ALA A 80 8.55 -10.13 -8.81
CA ALA A 80 7.94 -9.91 -7.52
C ALA A 80 8.16 -11.13 -6.61
N HIS A 81 7.88 -10.97 -5.32
CA HIS A 81 8.04 -11.97 -4.29
C HIS A 81 6.72 -12.24 -3.59
N LYS A 82 6.43 -13.49 -3.29
CA LYS A 82 5.20 -13.88 -2.62
C LYS A 82 5.28 -13.63 -1.13
N VAL A 83 4.29 -12.95 -0.58
CA VAL A 83 4.19 -12.71 0.87
C VAL A 83 3.95 -14.03 1.59
N ILE A 84 4.67 -14.24 2.68
CA ILE A 84 4.46 -15.37 3.59
C ILE A 84 3.38 -14.96 4.59
N PRO A 85 2.22 -15.65 4.63
CA PRO A 85 1.19 -15.37 5.62
C PRO A 85 1.74 -15.56 7.04
N SER A 86 1.58 -14.56 7.90
CA SER A 86 1.86 -14.74 9.32
C SER A 86 0.82 -15.70 9.91
N SER A 87 1.26 -16.75 10.59
CA SER A 87 0.41 -17.78 11.22
C SER A 87 -0.39 -17.27 12.44
N ALA A 88 -0.33 -15.98 12.77
CA ALA A 88 -1.00 -15.42 13.93
C ALA A 88 -2.43 -14.93 13.58
N SER A 89 -3.41 -15.84 13.54
CA SER A 89 -4.80 -15.59 14.02
C SER A 89 -5.76 -16.76 13.82
N GLU A 90 -5.41 -17.96 14.30
CA GLU A 90 -6.41 -18.95 14.71
C GLU A 90 -5.99 -19.51 16.07
N ASN A 91 -6.28 -18.77 17.16
CA ASN A 91 -6.44 -19.31 18.51
C ASN A 91 -6.96 -18.22 19.45
N ARG A 92 -8.28 -18.02 19.47
CA ARG A 92 -8.94 -17.46 20.66
C ARG A 92 -9.28 -18.62 21.60
N SER A 93 -8.39 -18.94 22.52
CA SER A 93 -8.72 -19.79 23.65
C SER A 93 -8.17 -19.20 24.95
N ASN A 94 -9.11 -18.58 25.66
CA ASN A 94 -9.29 -18.41 27.10
C ASN A 94 -8.24 -18.93 28.11
N LEU A 95 -8.22 -18.23 29.26
CA LEU A 95 -7.79 -18.57 30.64
C LEU A 95 -6.38 -18.09 31.12
N PRO A 96 -6.16 -17.91 32.44
CA PRO A 96 -6.65 -16.81 33.27
C PRO A 96 -5.51 -16.05 34.01
N ASP A 97 -5.85 -14.87 34.53
CA ASP A 97 -4.99 -14.03 35.37
C ASP A 97 -4.41 -14.77 36.59
N ASN A 98 -3.10 -14.63 36.81
CA ASN A 98 -2.53 -14.68 38.15
C ASN A 98 -1.39 -13.66 38.31
N LYS A 99 -1.56 -12.79 39.30
CA LYS A 99 -0.65 -11.72 39.70
C LYS A 99 0.56 -12.28 40.44
N THR A 100 1.75 -11.74 40.17
CA THR A 100 2.79 -11.56 41.20
C THR A 100 3.58 -10.28 40.91
N GLU A 101 3.60 -9.41 41.91
CA GLU A 101 4.36 -8.15 41.94
C GLU A 101 5.87 -8.40 42.08
N SER A 102 6.69 -7.65 41.34
CA SER A 102 8.03 -7.29 41.83
C SER A 102 8.40 -5.90 41.31
N ALA A 103 8.87 -5.06 42.24
CA ALA A 103 9.12 -3.64 42.06
C ALA A 103 10.42 -3.39 41.29
N GLN A 104 10.37 -2.57 40.24
CA GLN A 104 11.52 -1.84 39.71
C GLN A 104 11.06 -0.58 38.95
N ALA A 105 11.82 0.51 39.10
CA ALA A 105 11.42 1.89 38.85
C ALA A 105 10.87 2.18 37.43
N ASN A 106 9.58 2.55 37.36
CA ASN A 106 8.88 2.92 36.14
C ASN A 106 8.85 4.44 35.97
N HIS A 107 9.58 4.97 34.99
CA HIS A 107 9.38 6.35 34.55
C HIS A 107 8.09 6.40 33.74
N THR A 108 7.02 6.87 34.38
CA THR A 108 5.71 7.09 33.75
C THR A 108 5.73 8.47 33.13
N LEU A 109 5.50 8.55 31.83
CA LEU A 109 5.32 9.82 31.12
C LEU A 109 3.82 10.06 30.95
N GLU A 110 3.35 11.21 31.42
CA GLU A 110 1.94 11.58 31.35
C GLU A 110 1.72 12.74 30.39
N PHE A 111 0.74 12.57 29.50
CA PHE A 111 0.23 13.61 28.63
C PHE A 111 -1.28 13.77 28.90
N GLY A 112 -1.62 14.70 29.79
CA GLY A 112 -3.00 14.93 30.19
C GLY A 112 -3.59 13.69 30.87
N LYS A 113 -4.62 13.08 30.26
CA LYS A 113 -5.30 11.89 30.80
C LYS A 113 -4.69 10.55 30.34
N ILE A 114 -3.58 10.58 29.62
CA ILE A 114 -2.94 9.39 29.05
C ILE A 114 -1.60 9.18 29.72
N SER A 115 -1.40 7.99 30.29
CA SER A 115 -0.17 7.58 30.97
C SER A 115 0.54 6.46 30.20
N PHE A 116 1.82 6.65 29.87
CA PHE A 116 2.66 5.62 29.27
C PHE A 116 3.72 5.14 30.26
N LYS A 117 3.80 3.83 30.47
CA LYS A 117 4.81 3.20 31.31
C LYS A 117 5.90 2.59 30.43
N ARG A 118 7.13 3.06 30.59
CA ARG A 118 8.30 2.48 29.90
C ARG A 118 8.85 1.32 30.73
N GLU A 119 8.80 0.13 30.16
CA GLU A 119 9.44 -1.06 30.72
C GLU A 119 10.89 -1.14 30.21
N VAL A 120 11.86 -1.25 31.13
CA VAL A 120 13.29 -1.41 30.79
C VAL A 120 13.71 -2.82 31.14
N LEU A 121 13.66 -3.73 30.17
CA LEU A 121 14.19 -5.08 30.32
C LEU A 121 15.72 -5.03 30.36
N ARG A 122 16.30 -5.25 31.55
CA ARG A 122 17.75 -5.44 31.70
C ARG A 122 18.16 -6.82 31.20
N ARG A 123 18.80 -6.87 30.04
CA ARG A 123 19.42 -8.09 29.50
C ARG A 123 20.50 -8.61 30.46
N HIS A 124 20.38 -9.86 30.91
CA HIS A 124 21.48 -10.62 31.50
C HIS A 124 22.23 -11.38 30.39
N ASN A 125 23.56 -11.41 30.48
CA ASN A 125 24.47 -12.06 29.54
C ASN A 125 24.58 -13.57 29.81
N HIS A 126 24.38 -14.43 28.80
CA HIS A 126 25.37 -15.36 28.15
C HIS A 126 24.66 -16.22 27.06
N PRO A 127 25.32 -17.08 26.25
CA PRO A 127 25.47 -16.87 24.81
C PRO A 127 24.76 -17.93 23.91
N ASP A 128 24.61 -17.55 22.64
CA ASP A 128 24.56 -18.41 21.44
C ASP A 128 23.32 -19.29 21.18
N LYS A 129 22.37 -18.79 20.38
CA LYS A 129 21.95 -19.31 19.05
C LYS A 129 20.59 -18.75 18.61
N SER A 130 20.47 -18.58 17.29
CA SER A 130 19.35 -18.03 16.50
C SER A 130 18.99 -16.57 16.76
N LYS A 131 19.25 -15.72 15.75
CA LYS A 131 18.74 -14.37 15.65
C LYS A 131 17.21 -14.42 15.56
N GLU A 132 16.53 -14.35 16.70
CA GLU A 132 15.20 -13.76 16.74
C GLU A 132 15.36 -12.27 16.44
N GLU A 133 15.30 -11.97 15.14
CA GLU A 133 15.21 -10.61 14.64
C GLU A 133 13.90 -10.00 15.14
N CYS A 134 13.95 -8.73 15.56
CA CYS A 134 12.86 -7.99 16.17
C CYS A 134 11.60 -7.97 15.27
N GLN A 135 10.76 -8.99 15.38
CA GLN A 135 9.51 -9.12 14.64
C GLN A 135 8.48 -8.15 15.24
N GLY A 136 8.57 -6.89 14.81
CA GLY A 136 7.48 -5.95 15.02
C GLY A 136 6.22 -6.42 14.29
N PRO A 137 5.01 -6.18 14.83
CA PRO A 137 3.72 -6.64 14.29
C PRO A 137 3.33 -6.08 12.90
N GLY A 138 4.25 -5.45 12.17
CA GLY A 138 4.01 -4.79 10.88
C GLY A 138 4.99 -5.15 9.75
N ALA A 139 5.97 -6.05 9.97
CA ALA A 139 6.90 -6.44 8.91
C ALA A 139 6.21 -7.33 7.85
N ILE A 140 6.51 -7.09 6.58
CA ILE A 140 6.11 -7.97 5.47
C ILE A 140 7.28 -8.91 5.19
N VAL A 141 7.06 -10.20 5.40
CA VAL A 141 8.03 -11.26 5.06
C VAL A 141 7.58 -11.90 3.75
N CYS A 142 8.52 -12.12 2.84
CA CYS A 142 8.27 -12.70 1.53
C CYS A 142 9.24 -13.85 1.25
N GLU A 143 8.85 -14.74 0.35
CA GLU A 143 9.69 -15.80 -0.20
C GLU A 143 10.90 -15.17 -0.92
N GLU A 144 12.06 -15.81 -0.84
CA GLU A 144 13.28 -15.34 -1.53
C GLU A 144 13.19 -15.53 -3.05
N GLU A 145 12.45 -16.54 -3.49
CA GLU A 145 12.27 -16.83 -4.91
C GLU A 145 11.46 -15.73 -5.60
N ALA A 146 12.04 -15.16 -6.65
CA ALA A 146 11.39 -14.17 -7.48
C ALA A 146 10.51 -14.84 -8.54
N VAL A 147 9.29 -14.35 -8.70
CA VAL A 147 8.36 -14.77 -9.78
C VAL A 147 8.20 -13.66 -10.82
N PRO A 148 8.07 -13.99 -12.12
CA PRO A 148 7.81 -12.98 -13.14
C PRO A 148 6.50 -12.22 -12.89
N ALA A 149 6.56 -10.90 -12.98
CA ALA A 149 5.41 -10.01 -12.90
C ALA A 149 5.56 -8.86 -13.91
N LEU A 150 4.47 -8.16 -14.24
CA LEU A 150 4.46 -7.13 -15.29
C LEU A 150 4.13 -5.73 -14.78
N CYS A 151 3.25 -5.63 -13.78
CA CYS A 151 2.73 -4.36 -13.28
C CYS A 151 2.89 -4.23 -11.76
N GLY A 152 3.66 -3.24 -11.33
CA GLY A 152 3.78 -2.84 -9.93
C GLY A 152 2.80 -1.73 -9.58
N PHE A 153 2.03 -1.90 -8.51
CA PHE A 153 1.22 -0.85 -7.90
C PHE A 153 2.08 -0.11 -6.86
N ARG A 154 2.68 0.99 -7.30
CA ARG A 154 3.62 1.79 -6.53
C ARG A 154 2.96 2.53 -5.38
N ALA A 155 1.77 3.09 -5.63
CA ALA A 155 0.94 3.71 -4.61
C ALA A 155 -0.54 3.60 -4.97
N ILE A 156 -1.37 3.41 -3.96
CA ILE A 156 -2.82 3.45 -4.07
C ILE A 156 -3.34 4.37 -2.97
N TRP A 157 -4.12 5.36 -3.37
CA TRP A 157 -4.67 6.35 -2.46
C TRP A 157 -6.13 6.62 -2.79
N VAL A 158 -6.94 6.74 -1.74
CA VAL A 158 -8.34 7.14 -1.83
C VAL A 158 -8.60 8.16 -0.72
N VAL A 159 -9.27 9.26 -1.05
CA VAL A 159 -9.62 10.29 -0.08
C VAL A 159 -10.34 9.66 1.12
N PRO A 160 -9.97 9.96 2.37
CA PRO A 160 -10.47 9.25 3.55
C PRO A 160 -12.00 9.11 3.61
N SER A 161 -12.74 10.17 3.27
CA SER A 161 -14.21 10.20 3.28
C SER A 161 -14.89 9.30 2.23
N ARG A 162 -14.12 8.72 1.30
CA ARG A 162 -14.60 7.80 0.26
C ARG A 162 -13.91 6.44 0.27
N ARG A 163 -13.11 6.14 1.30
CA ARG A 163 -12.57 4.79 1.51
C ARG A 163 -13.71 3.79 1.76
N ARG A 164 -13.40 2.50 1.57
CA ARG A 164 -14.32 1.37 1.78
C ARG A 164 -15.58 1.39 0.89
N LYS A 165 -15.53 2.09 -0.25
CA LYS A 165 -16.59 2.17 -1.27
C LYS A 165 -16.19 1.53 -2.60
N GLY A 166 -15.19 0.65 -2.60
CA GLY A 166 -14.71 -0.05 -3.80
C GLY A 166 -13.82 0.75 -4.76
N ILE A 167 -13.56 2.03 -4.50
CA ILE A 167 -12.76 2.90 -5.39
C ILE A 167 -11.36 2.33 -5.66
N ALA A 168 -10.66 1.86 -4.61
CA ALA A 168 -9.32 1.30 -4.75
C ALA A 168 -9.32 0.04 -5.64
N SER A 169 -10.29 -0.86 -5.48
CA SER A 169 -10.44 -2.04 -6.33
C SER A 169 -10.72 -1.67 -7.78
N GLN A 170 -11.58 -0.67 -8.03
CA GLN A 170 -11.85 -0.19 -9.40
C GLN A 170 -10.62 0.44 -10.05
N LEU A 171 -9.79 1.17 -9.28
CA LEU A 171 -8.50 1.68 -9.76
C LEU A 171 -7.56 0.54 -10.17
N VAL A 172 -7.48 -0.52 -9.36
CA VAL A 172 -6.67 -1.71 -9.68
C VAL A 172 -7.22 -2.44 -10.91
N ASP A 173 -8.54 -2.59 -11.04
CA ASP A 173 -9.17 -3.20 -12.22
C ASP A 173 -8.88 -2.39 -13.49
N ALA A 174 -8.99 -1.06 -13.42
CA ALA A 174 -8.66 -0.17 -14.53
C ALA A 174 -7.19 -0.30 -14.93
N ALA A 175 -6.27 -0.30 -13.96
CA ALA A 175 -4.86 -0.49 -14.22
C ALA A 175 -4.61 -1.84 -14.90
N ARG A 176 -5.10 -2.95 -14.34
CA ARG A 176 -4.96 -4.29 -14.94
C ARG A 176 -5.49 -4.36 -16.37
N LYS A 177 -6.58 -3.65 -16.68
CA LYS A 177 -7.21 -3.67 -17.99
C LYS A 177 -6.43 -2.90 -19.07
N SER A 178 -5.69 -1.86 -18.70
CA SER A 178 -5.04 -0.95 -19.66
C SER A 178 -3.53 -0.79 -19.50
N PHE A 179 -2.91 -1.51 -18.56
CA PHE A 179 -1.47 -1.34 -18.30
C PHE A 179 -0.60 -1.86 -19.44
N CYS A 180 -0.89 -3.03 -20.01
CA CYS A 180 -0.21 -3.62 -21.15
C CYS A 180 -1.18 -3.82 -22.32
N GLU A 181 -0.67 -3.71 -23.54
CA GLU A 181 -1.39 -4.16 -24.73
C GLU A 181 -1.52 -5.69 -24.71
N GLY A 182 -2.66 -6.23 -25.14
CA GLY A 182 -2.88 -7.69 -25.20
C GLY A 182 -3.84 -8.28 -24.18
N GLY A 183 -4.48 -7.47 -23.33
CA GLY A 183 -5.62 -7.90 -22.50
C GLY A 183 -5.50 -7.52 -21.03
N MET A 184 -6.44 -8.03 -20.23
CA MET A 184 -6.46 -7.77 -18.79
C MET A 184 -5.40 -8.60 -18.07
N LEU A 185 -4.50 -7.93 -17.33
CA LEU A 185 -3.49 -8.61 -16.51
C LEU A 185 -4.15 -9.47 -15.44
N GLY A 186 -3.64 -10.70 -15.27
CA GLY A 186 -3.98 -11.56 -14.14
C GLY A 186 -3.47 -10.98 -12.81
N ILE A 187 -4.05 -11.39 -11.69
CA ILE A 187 -3.60 -10.97 -10.35
C ILE A 187 -2.14 -11.40 -10.10
N SER A 188 -1.75 -12.57 -10.60
CA SER A 188 -0.38 -13.09 -10.51
C SER A 188 0.64 -12.30 -11.36
N GLN A 189 0.20 -11.44 -12.27
CA GLN A 189 1.06 -10.57 -13.07
C GLN A 189 1.21 -9.18 -12.45
N CYS A 190 0.61 -8.95 -11.28
CA CYS A 190 0.64 -7.69 -10.58
C CYS A 190 1.19 -7.86 -9.17
N ALA A 191 1.93 -6.84 -8.71
CA ALA A 191 2.49 -6.82 -7.37
C ALA A 191 2.33 -5.44 -6.75
N PHE A 192 2.43 -5.35 -5.43
CA PHE A 192 2.37 -4.10 -4.67
C PHE A 192 3.77 -3.73 -4.16
N THR A 193 4.07 -2.44 -4.01
CA THR A 193 5.19 -2.07 -3.13
C THR A 193 4.91 -2.57 -1.70
N PRO A 194 5.93 -2.66 -0.81
CA PRO A 194 5.71 -3.08 0.56
C PRO A 194 4.57 -2.26 1.20
N PRO A 195 3.42 -2.89 1.50
CA PRO A 195 2.21 -2.14 1.77
C PRO A 195 2.16 -1.60 3.20
N THR A 196 1.41 -0.51 3.39
CA THR A 196 0.93 -0.08 4.71
C THR A 196 -0.07 -1.10 5.29
N SER A 197 -0.50 -0.93 6.55
CA SER A 197 -1.54 -1.78 7.13
C SER A 197 -2.84 -1.77 6.31
N GLU A 198 -3.32 -0.58 5.92
CA GLU A 198 -4.49 -0.43 5.03
C GLU A 198 -4.22 -1.04 3.64
N GLY A 199 -3.00 -0.90 3.12
CA GLY A 199 -2.58 -1.50 1.86
C GLY A 199 -2.61 -3.03 1.90
N LYS A 200 -2.22 -3.63 3.04
CA LYS A 200 -2.27 -5.09 3.25
C LYS A 200 -3.70 -5.60 3.27
N GLU A 201 -4.62 -4.88 3.92
CA GLU A 201 -6.06 -5.21 3.88
C GLU A 201 -6.60 -5.17 2.45
N LEU A 202 -6.28 -4.10 1.71
CA LEU A 202 -6.69 -3.95 0.32
C LEU A 202 -6.13 -5.08 -0.55
N ALA A 203 -4.82 -5.32 -0.50
CA ALA A 203 -4.16 -6.34 -1.31
C ALA A 203 -4.71 -7.74 -1.01
N SER A 204 -4.85 -8.08 0.27
CA SER A 204 -5.35 -9.41 0.67
C SER A 204 -6.79 -9.63 0.23
N THR A 205 -7.64 -8.61 0.40
CA THR A 205 -9.05 -8.66 -0.02
C THR A 205 -9.17 -8.76 -1.54
N TYR A 206 -8.41 -7.94 -2.27
CA TYR A 206 -8.46 -7.90 -3.73
C TYR A 206 -7.93 -9.18 -4.37
N CYS A 207 -6.79 -9.67 -3.87
CA CYS A 207 -6.17 -10.91 -4.33
C CYS A 207 -6.88 -12.16 -3.81
N LYS A 208 -7.79 -12.03 -2.84
CA LYS A 208 -8.46 -13.14 -2.14
C LYS A 208 -7.47 -14.10 -1.46
N THR A 209 -6.31 -13.59 -1.06
CA THR A 209 -5.26 -14.34 -0.38
C THR A 209 -4.34 -13.39 0.38
N SER A 210 -3.87 -13.79 1.56
CA SER A 210 -2.82 -13.06 2.30
C SER A 210 -1.43 -13.25 1.69
N ALA A 211 -1.26 -14.22 0.78
CA ALA A 211 -0.02 -14.51 0.06
C ALA A 211 0.01 -13.81 -1.31
N PHE A 212 -0.23 -12.49 -1.33
CA PHE A 212 -0.15 -11.67 -2.54
C PHE A 212 1.32 -11.36 -2.90
N LEU A 213 1.55 -10.77 -4.09
CA LEU A 213 2.89 -10.44 -4.56
C LEU A 213 3.31 -9.02 -4.16
N VAL A 214 4.57 -8.89 -3.74
CA VAL A 214 5.22 -7.60 -3.46
C VAL A 214 6.51 -7.45 -4.27
N TYR A 215 6.86 -6.23 -4.66
CA TYR A 215 8.13 -5.93 -5.34
C TYR A 215 8.84 -4.76 -4.67
N ARG A 216 10.12 -4.58 -4.95
CA ARG A 216 10.98 -3.49 -4.46
C ARG A 216 11.60 -2.76 -5.65
N ASP A 217 12.21 -1.60 -5.41
CA ASP A 217 12.77 -0.77 -6.49
C ASP A 217 13.85 -1.50 -7.35
N GLY A 218 14.48 -2.56 -6.82
CA GLY A 218 15.42 -3.39 -7.57
C GLY A 218 14.78 -4.32 -8.63
N ASP A 219 13.45 -4.48 -8.59
CA ASP A 219 12.71 -5.42 -9.44
C ASP A 219 12.13 -4.76 -10.71
N VAL A 220 12.43 -3.47 -10.91
CA VAL A 220 11.96 -2.60 -12.02
C VAL A 220 12.79 -2.83 -13.29
#